data_AF-U4PM61-F1
#
_entry.id   AF-U4PM61-F1
#
_cell.length_a   1.000
_cell.length_b   1.000
_cell.length_c   1.000
_cell.angle_alpha   90.00
_cell.angle_beta   90.00
_cell.angle_gamma   90.00
#
_symmetry.space_group_name_H-M   'P 1'
#
loop_
_entity.id
_entity.type
_entity.pdbx_description
1 polymer ?
#
loop_
_entity_poly.entity_id
_entity_poly.type
_entity_poly.pdbx_seq_one_letter_code
_entity_poly.pdbx_strand_id
1 'polypeptide(L)'
;MKNFLALLCVILAICKVSSESQELQKRNACKNHSCHPFTECQAVKRKSDGPEKWIFEPVCMKVPTCATKKCVDGEKCILKKIKCQLIPCFKIPTCLPDINEASPEYQMPPAFLV
;
A
#
# COMPACT_ATOMS: atom_id res chain seq x y z
N MET A 1 -8.34 1.82 44.10
CA MET A 1 -8.26 0.89 42.95
C MET A 1 -9.39 1.05 41.93
N LYS A 2 -10.64 1.34 42.30
CA LYS A 2 -11.77 1.49 41.35
C LYS A 2 -11.59 2.61 40.30
N ASN A 3 -10.97 3.74 40.67
CA ASN A 3 -10.80 4.89 39.76
C ASN A 3 -9.85 4.63 38.59
N PHE A 4 -8.83 3.78 38.77
CA PHE A 4 -7.86 3.47 37.71
C PHE A 4 -8.52 2.64 36.58
N LEU A 5 -9.38 1.69 36.96
CA LEU A 5 -10.12 0.87 36.00
C LEU A 5 -11.12 1.72 35.18
N ALA A 6 -11.80 2.67 35.83
CA ALA A 6 -12.69 3.60 35.15
C ALA A 6 -11.93 4.48 34.13
N LEU A 7 -10.76 5.01 34.51
CA LEU A 7 -9.93 5.82 33.63
C LEU A 7 -9.44 5.03 32.40
N LEU A 8 -9.00 3.78 32.60
CA LEU A 8 -8.61 2.88 31.51
C LEU A 8 -9.77 2.62 30.53
N CYS A 9 -10.98 2.34 31.02
CA CYS A 9 -12.14 2.11 30.16
C CYS A 9 -12.48 3.35 29.31
N VAL A 10 -12.40 4.55 29.90
CA VAL A 10 -12.63 5.81 29.18
C VAL A 10 -11.55 6.01 28.10
N ILE A 11 -10.28 5.79 28.41
CA ILE A 11 -9.19 5.91 27.42
C ILE A 11 -9.39 4.93 26.27
N LEU A 12 -9.73 3.66 26.55
CA LEU A 12 -9.99 2.66 25.50
C LEU A 12 -11.18 3.04 24.62
N ALA A 13 -12.25 3.56 25.21
CA ALA A 13 -13.41 4.04 24.46
C ALA A 13 -13.04 5.20 23.52
N ILE A 14 -12.27 6.18 24.02
CA ILE A 14 -11.80 7.31 23.21
C ILE A 14 -10.89 6.84 22.06
N CYS A 15 -9.95 5.92 22.35
CA CYS A 15 -9.08 5.35 21.32
C CYS A 15 -9.86 4.61 20.23
N LYS A 16 -10.90 3.85 20.60
CA LYS A 16 -11.73 3.13 19.63
C LYS A 16 -12.52 4.09 18.73
N VAL A 17 -13.17 5.10 19.31
CA VAL A 17 -13.91 6.14 18.58
C VAL A 17 -12.98 6.92 17.65
N SER A 18 -11.75 7.23 18.09
CA SER A 18 -10.75 7.91 17.28
C SER A 18 -10.31 7.06 16.08
N SER A 19 -10.07 5.77 16.29
CA SER A 19 -9.71 4.83 15.22
C SER A 19 -10.83 4.67 14.19
N GLU A 20 -12.08 4.53 14.64
CA GLU A 20 -13.25 4.44 13.76
C GLU A 20 -13.46 5.73 12.95
N SER A 21 -13.25 6.88 13.58
CA SER A 21 -13.30 8.20 12.93
C SER A 21 -12.23 8.34 11.84
N GLN A 22 -10.99 7.94 12.13
CA GLN A 22 -9.90 7.99 11.14
C GLN A 22 -10.17 7.08 9.93
N GLU A 23 -10.66 5.87 10.16
CA GLU A 23 -11.00 4.95 9.07
C GLU A 23 -12.16 5.48 8.20
N LEU A 24 -13.16 6.10 8.82
CA LEU A 24 -14.24 6.77 8.08
C LEU A 24 -13.73 7.95 7.26
N GLN A 25 -12.82 8.76 7.81
CA GLN A 25 -12.18 9.86 7.08
C GLN A 25 -11.39 9.34 5.86
N LYS A 26 -10.59 8.28 6.00
CA LYS A 26 -9.86 7.68 4.87
C LYS A 26 -10.77 7.12 3.78
N ARG A 27 -11.93 6.54 4.16
CA ARG A 27 -12.96 6.08 3.21
C ARG A 27 -13.59 7.24 2.46
N ASN A 28 -14.00 8.28 3.17
CA ASN A 28 -14.62 9.47 2.57
C ASN A 28 -13.63 10.21 1.68
N ALA A 29 -12.37 10.35 2.10
CA ALA A 29 -11.32 10.93 1.28
C ALA A 29 -11.15 10.17 -0.04
N CYS A 30 -11.23 8.84 0.01
CA CYS A 30 -11.12 8.04 -1.19
C CYS A 30 -12.34 8.19 -2.11
N LYS A 31 -13.55 8.17 -1.55
CA LYS A 31 -14.80 8.43 -2.31
C LYS A 31 -14.82 9.82 -2.95
N ASN A 32 -14.20 10.81 -2.30
CA ASN A 32 -14.13 12.19 -2.76
C ASN A 32 -12.87 12.49 -3.61
N HIS A 33 -12.08 11.48 -4.00
CA HIS A 33 -10.83 11.65 -4.75
C HIS A 33 -9.83 12.60 -4.08
N SER A 34 -9.86 12.69 -2.76
CA SER A 34 -9.06 13.60 -1.95
C SER A 34 -8.04 12.85 -1.08
N CYS A 35 -7.50 11.73 -1.58
CA CYS A 35 -6.38 11.07 -0.92
C CYS A 35 -5.16 11.99 -0.88
N HIS A 36 -4.35 11.86 0.18
CA HIS A 36 -3.07 12.55 0.27
C HIS A 36 -2.16 12.18 -0.92
N PRO A 37 -1.29 13.07 -1.43
CA PRO A 37 -0.40 12.77 -2.56
C PRO A 37 0.53 11.54 -2.42
N PHE A 38 0.69 10.99 -1.22
CA PHE A 38 1.48 9.79 -0.93
C PHE A 38 0.62 8.57 -0.58
N THR A 39 -0.69 8.69 -0.77
CA THR A 39 -1.66 7.62 -0.58
C THR A 39 -2.46 7.43 -1.85
N GLU A 40 -2.91 6.22 -2.08
CA GLU A 40 -3.79 5.89 -3.20
C GLU A 40 -5.05 5.22 -2.67
N CYS A 41 -6.14 5.39 -3.43
CA CYS A 41 -7.38 4.66 -3.22
C CYS A 41 -7.19 3.18 -3.53
N GLN A 42 -7.50 2.33 -2.55
CA GLN A 42 -7.34 0.90 -2.69
C GLN A 42 -8.55 0.18 -2.10
N ALA A 43 -8.96 -0.91 -2.74
CA ALA A 43 -10.04 -1.76 -2.24
C ALA A 43 -9.52 -2.57 -1.05
N VAL A 44 -10.07 -2.33 0.13
CA VAL A 44 -9.72 -3.05 1.35
C VAL A 44 -10.83 -4.03 1.70
N LYS A 45 -10.46 -5.28 1.97
CA LYS A 45 -11.39 -6.33 2.42
C LYS A 45 -11.77 -6.08 3.88
N ARG A 46 -13.06 -5.85 4.15
CA ARG A 46 -13.63 -5.57 5.48
C ARG A 46 -14.74 -6.57 5.79
N LYS A 47 -14.86 -6.94 7.07
CA LYS A 47 -15.94 -7.80 7.56
C LYS A 47 -17.19 -6.93 7.71
N SER A 48 -18.28 -7.32 7.05
CA SER A 48 -19.60 -6.71 7.23
C SER A 48 -20.24 -7.28 8.51
N ASP A 49 -21.27 -6.61 9.04
CA ASP A 49 -22.03 -7.00 10.26
C ASP A 49 -22.84 -8.33 10.13
N GLY A 50 -22.50 -9.20 9.18
CA GLY A 50 -23.07 -10.53 9.02
C GLY A 50 -22.01 -11.63 9.06
N PRO A 51 -22.38 -12.87 9.44
CA PRO A 51 -21.47 -14.01 9.34
C PRO A 51 -21.02 -14.15 7.87
N GLU A 52 -19.70 -14.15 7.68
CA GLU A 52 -19.00 -14.43 6.41
C GLU A 52 -19.19 -13.48 5.22
N LYS A 53 -19.90 -12.35 5.39
CA LYS A 53 -19.98 -11.36 4.31
C LYS A 53 -18.77 -10.41 4.34
N TRP A 54 -17.86 -10.62 3.40
CA TRP A 54 -16.76 -9.70 3.13
C TRP A 54 -17.20 -8.64 2.11
N ILE A 55 -16.94 -7.38 2.41
CA ILE A 55 -17.13 -6.27 1.48
C ILE A 55 -15.78 -5.66 1.14
N PHE A 56 -15.67 -5.12 -0.08
CA PHE A 56 -14.51 -4.34 -0.50
C PHE A 56 -14.88 -2.87 -0.45
N GLU A 57 -14.17 -2.10 0.37
CA GLU A 57 -14.40 -0.68 0.52
C GLU A 57 -13.16 0.10 0.08
N PRO A 58 -13.33 1.20 -0.67
CA PRO A 58 -12.22 2.00 -1.11
C PRO A 58 -11.70 2.87 0.06
N VAL A 59 -10.41 2.77 0.36
CA VAL A 59 -9.75 3.49 1.46
C VAL A 59 -8.45 4.10 0.95
N CYS A 60 -8.15 5.34 1.33
CA CYS A 60 -6.83 5.92 1.07
C CYS A 60 -5.77 5.21 1.93
N MET A 61 -4.80 4.57 1.29
CA MET A 61 -3.69 3.91 1.97
C MET A 61 -2.35 4.37 1.44
N LYS A 62 -1.34 4.39 2.31
CA LYS A 62 0.04 4.69 1.90
C LYS A 62 0.53 3.62 0.93
N VAL A 63 0.97 4.05 -0.25
CA VAL A 63 1.56 3.16 -1.24
C VAL A 63 3.08 3.19 -1.17
N PRO A 64 3.76 2.06 -1.40
CA PRO A 64 5.21 2.06 -1.56
C PRO A 64 5.65 2.94 -2.74
N THR A 65 6.75 3.67 -2.57
CA THR A 65 7.34 4.51 -3.61
C THR A 65 8.84 4.28 -3.69
N CYS A 66 9.46 4.66 -4.82
CA CYS A 66 10.91 4.68 -4.93
C CYS A 66 11.58 5.85 -4.20
N ALA A 67 10.80 6.83 -3.71
CA ALA A 67 11.33 8.04 -3.09
C ALA A 67 12.19 7.77 -1.84
N THR A 68 11.94 6.66 -1.14
CA THR A 68 12.70 6.26 0.06
C THR A 68 13.62 5.07 -0.16
N LYS A 69 13.68 4.49 -1.37
CA LYS A 69 14.48 3.30 -1.65
C LYS A 69 15.83 3.72 -2.23
N LYS A 70 16.90 3.48 -1.47
CA LYS A 70 18.27 3.61 -1.96
C LYS A 70 18.69 2.30 -2.62
N CYS A 71 19.08 2.36 -3.89
CA CYS A 71 19.71 1.27 -4.62
C CYS A 71 21.23 1.45 -4.58
N VAL A 72 21.99 0.40 -4.88
CA VAL A 72 23.45 0.54 -5.04
C VAL A 72 23.77 1.21 -6.37
N ASP A 73 25.01 1.66 -6.56
CA ASP A 73 25.46 2.24 -7.82
C ASP A 73 25.26 1.26 -8.99
N GLY A 74 24.82 1.77 -10.15
CA GLY A 74 24.46 0.95 -11.31
C GLY A 74 23.05 0.33 -11.26
N GLU A 75 22.30 0.53 -10.17
CA GLU A 75 20.91 0.10 -10.06
C GLU A 75 19.92 1.28 -10.04
N LYS A 76 18.76 1.06 -10.65
CA LYS A 76 17.63 1.98 -10.66
C LYS A 76 16.43 1.39 -9.92
N CYS A 77 15.81 2.20 -9.06
CA CYS A 77 14.56 1.80 -8.42
C CYS A 77 13.40 1.87 -9.41
N ILE A 78 12.66 0.77 -9.54
CA ILE A 78 11.39 0.71 -10.27
C ILE A 78 10.27 0.18 -9.38
N LEU A 79 9.03 0.58 -9.65
CA LEU A 79 7.85 0.01 -9.02
C LEU A 79 7.39 -1.24 -9.78
N LYS A 80 7.84 -2.41 -9.33
CA LYS A 80 7.53 -3.70 -9.95
C LYS A 80 6.15 -4.18 -9.54
N LYS A 81 5.32 -4.56 -10.52
CA LYS A 81 4.04 -5.25 -10.27
C LYS A 81 4.33 -6.66 -9.75
N ILE A 82 3.70 -7.03 -8.64
CA ILE A 82 3.78 -8.39 -8.08
C ILE A 82 2.43 -9.09 -8.18
N LYS A 83 2.49 -10.43 -8.26
CA LYS A 83 1.30 -11.26 -8.06
C LYS A 83 1.11 -11.44 -6.56
N CYS A 84 -0.06 -11.08 -6.08
CA CYS A 84 -0.49 -11.18 -4.70
C CYS A 84 -1.58 -12.26 -4.61
N GLN A 85 -1.67 -12.95 -3.47
CA GLN A 85 -2.81 -13.82 -3.17
C GLN A 85 -3.96 -13.04 -2.51
N LEU A 86 -3.64 -11.89 -1.89
CA LEU A 86 -4.56 -11.07 -1.12
C LEU A 86 -4.47 -9.61 -1.59
N ILE A 87 -5.64 -8.97 -1.69
CA ILE A 87 -5.79 -7.53 -1.98
C ILE A 87 -5.66 -6.77 -0.65
N PRO A 88 -5.00 -5.60 -0.59
CA PRO A 88 -4.47 -4.75 -1.67
C PRO A 88 -3.13 -5.22 -2.23
N CYS A 89 -2.95 -5.08 -3.54
CA CYS A 89 -1.78 -5.56 -4.27
C CYS A 89 -0.92 -4.40 -4.74
N PHE A 90 0.06 -4.02 -3.92
CA PHE A 90 0.91 -2.89 -4.22
C PHE A 90 2.02 -3.25 -5.21
N LYS A 91 2.47 -2.25 -5.98
CA LYS A 91 3.79 -2.34 -6.63
C LYS A 91 4.87 -2.19 -5.57
N ILE A 92 5.94 -2.96 -5.69
CA ILE A 92 7.05 -2.92 -4.73
C ILE A 92 8.25 -2.17 -5.31
N PRO A 93 8.90 -1.27 -4.56
CA PRO A 93 10.14 -0.64 -4.95
C PRO A 93 11.24 -1.71 -5.05
N THR A 94 11.70 -1.97 -6.27
CA THR A 94 12.70 -2.99 -6.59
C THR A 94 13.88 -2.31 -7.26
N CYS A 95 15.09 -2.59 -6.80
CA CYS A 95 16.30 -2.17 -7.50
C CYS A 95 16.62 -3.18 -8.59
N LEU A 96 16.85 -2.70 -9.80
CA LEU A 96 17.30 -3.51 -10.94
C LEU A 96 18.48 -2.80 -11.60
N PRO A 97 19.37 -3.53 -12.30
CA PRO A 97 20.41 -2.92 -13.11
C PRO A 97 19.82 -1.87 -14.05
N ASP A 98 20.45 -0.70 -14.16
CA ASP A 98 20.03 0.29 -15.15
C ASP A 98 20.41 -0.23 -16.55
N ILE A 99 19.46 -0.88 -17.22
CA ILE A 99 19.69 -1.45 -18.57
C ILE A 99 19.89 -0.38 -19.66
N ASN A 100 19.84 0.91 -19.34
CA ASN A 100 20.34 1.96 -20.23
C ASN A 100 21.86 2.15 -20.13
N GLU A 101 22.51 1.57 -19.11
CA GLU A 101 23.96 1.40 -18.99
C GLU A 101 24.40 -0.04 -19.34
N ALA A 102 23.49 -0.90 -19.81
CA ALA A 102 23.88 -2.21 -20.30
C ALA A 102 24.82 -2.03 -21.50
N SER A 103 26.09 -2.33 -21.27
CA SER A 103 27.11 -2.51 -22.31
C SER A 103 26.49 -3.25 -23.50
N PRO A 104 26.79 -2.85 -24.77
CA PRO A 104 26.26 -3.49 -25.97
C PRO A 104 26.40 -5.02 -25.98
N GLU A 105 27.28 -5.58 -25.16
CA GLU A 105 27.50 -7.01 -24.95
C GLU A 105 26.24 -7.82 -24.57
N TYR A 106 25.20 -7.19 -23.99
CA TYR A 106 23.94 -7.89 -23.66
C TYR A 106 22.81 -7.64 -24.66
N GLN A 107 23.09 -6.94 -25.77
CA GLN A 107 22.20 -6.94 -26.93
C GLN A 107 22.32 -8.29 -27.63
N MET A 108 21.55 -9.26 -27.15
CA MET A 108 21.42 -10.55 -27.81
C MET A 108 21.02 -10.29 -29.27
N PRO A 109 21.83 -10.73 -30.26
CA PRO A 109 21.52 -10.46 -31.66
C PRO A 109 20.15 -11.07 -31.99
N PRO A 110 19.38 -10.46 -32.91
CA PRO A 110 18.14 -11.04 -33.37
C PRO A 110 18.44 -12.46 -33.87
N ALA A 111 17.74 -13.46 -33.32
CA ALA A 111 17.82 -14.82 -33.81
C ALA A 111 17.32 -14.82 -35.27
N PHE A 112 18.23 -14.87 -36.22
CA PHE A 112 17.91 -15.17 -37.61
C PHE A 112 17.48 -16.65 -37.68
N LEU A 113 16.18 -16.87 -37.73
CA LEU A 113 15.61 -18.13 -38.20
C LEU A 113 15.77 -18.14 -39.72
N VAL A 114 16.68 -18.97 -40.23
CA VAL A 114 16.75 -19.41 -41.63
C VAL A 114 16.37 -20.88 -41.67
#